data_AF-A0AAP9Y346-F1
#
_entry.id   AF-A0AAP9Y346-F1
#
_cell.length_a   1.000
_cell.length_b   1.000
_cell.length_c   1.000
_cell.angle_alpha   90.00
_cell.angle_beta   90.00
_cell.angle_gamma   90.00
#
_symmetry.space_group_name_H-M   'P 1'
#
loop_
_entity.id
_entity.type
_entity.pdbx_description
1 polymer ?
#
loop_
_entity_poly.entity_id
_entity_poly.type
_entity_poly.pdbx_seq_one_letter_code
_entity_poly.pdbx_strand_id
1 'polypeptide(L)'
;MTPNDFINAISPAACQLATSTKIPASFVVAQAALESGWASSQLAQRYFNLFGVKADGSWKGPTVMLPTTEYVAGKPTTVTARWRVYSDWLASLNDHAQFLIVNPRYAAAFAYTSGTTFATAVAAAGYATDPNYAAKIIAIIKSHNLSALDG
;
A
#
# COMPACT_ATOMS: atom_id res chain seq x y z
N MET A 1 13.63 -9.65 4.65
CA MET A 1 13.54 -9.95 3.20
C MET A 1 14.32 -8.88 2.46
N THR A 2 15.07 -9.23 1.42
CA THR A 2 15.77 -8.21 0.61
C THR A 2 14.77 -7.51 -0.32
N PRO A 3 15.09 -6.30 -0.85
CA PRO A 3 14.22 -5.64 -1.82
C PRO A 3 13.87 -6.50 -3.04
N ASN A 4 14.85 -7.22 -3.61
CA ASN A 4 14.63 -8.06 -4.78
C ASN A 4 13.74 -9.28 -4.45
N ASP A 5 13.93 -9.91 -3.29
CA ASP A 5 13.08 -11.03 -2.87
C ASP A 5 11.62 -10.58 -2.72
N PHE A 6 11.40 -9.40 -2.12
CA PHE A 6 10.07 -8.83 -1.99
C PHE A 6 9.43 -8.56 -3.35
N ILE A 7 10.15 -7.86 -4.24
CA ILE A 7 9.68 -7.52 -5.59
C ILE A 7 9.29 -8.80 -6.34
N ASN A 8 10.15 -9.82 -6.34
CA ASN A 8 9.89 -11.08 -7.02
C ASN A 8 8.63 -11.78 -6.46
N ALA A 9 8.44 -11.76 -5.14
CA ALA A 9 7.32 -12.42 -4.50
C ALA A 9 5.98 -11.67 -4.71
N ILE A 10 5.98 -10.34 -4.71
CA ILE A 10 4.75 -9.53 -4.80
C ILE A 10 4.32 -9.22 -6.24
N SER A 11 5.26 -9.16 -7.20
CA SER A 11 4.98 -8.72 -8.57
C SER A 11 3.87 -9.53 -9.27
N PRO A 12 3.78 -10.87 -9.15
CA PRO A 12 2.69 -11.62 -9.78
C PRO A 12 1.30 -11.16 -9.31
N ALA A 13 1.13 -10.94 -8.00
CA ALA A 13 -0.13 -10.46 -7.44
C ALA A 13 -0.42 -9.01 -7.84
N ALA A 14 0.61 -8.15 -7.90
CA ALA A 14 0.46 -6.77 -8.37
C ALA A 14 0.06 -6.68 -9.85
N CYS A 15 0.65 -7.49 -10.73
CA CYS A 15 0.27 -7.56 -12.14
C CYS A 15 -1.15 -8.11 -12.34
N GLN A 16 -1.52 -9.13 -11.56
CA GLN A 16 -2.89 -9.65 -11.56
C GLN A 16 -3.90 -8.55 -11.15
N LEU A 17 -3.60 -7.80 -10.09
CA LEU A 17 -4.43 -6.69 -9.64
C LEU A 17 -4.54 -5.57 -10.69
N ALA A 18 -3.43 -5.24 -11.35
CA ALA A 18 -3.40 -4.20 -12.39
C ALA A 18 -4.39 -4.49 -13.52
N THR A 19 -4.47 -5.76 -13.94
CA THR A 19 -5.38 -6.22 -14.99
C THR A 19 -6.86 -5.94 -14.67
N SER A 20 -7.27 -6.08 -13.41
CA SER A 20 -8.68 -5.91 -13.00
C SER A 20 -9.02 -4.50 -12.52
N THR A 21 -8.03 -3.71 -12.10
CA THR A 21 -8.27 -2.42 -11.41
C THR A 21 -7.77 -1.20 -12.17
N LYS A 22 -6.89 -1.39 -13.17
CA LYS A 22 -6.15 -0.32 -13.86
C LYS A 22 -5.18 0.47 -12.96
N ILE A 23 -4.90 -0.01 -11.75
CA ILE A 23 -3.85 0.55 -10.90
C ILE A 23 -2.51 0.01 -11.40
N PRO A 24 -1.51 0.86 -11.70
CA PRO A 24 -0.24 0.40 -12.25
C PRO A 24 0.49 -0.54 -11.28
N ALA A 25 0.98 -1.67 -11.78
CA ALA A 25 1.66 -2.67 -10.95
C ALA A 25 2.92 -2.10 -10.29
N SER A 26 3.67 -1.23 -10.99
CA SER A 26 4.85 -0.58 -10.44
C SER A 26 4.52 0.28 -9.20
N PHE A 27 3.37 0.97 -9.22
CA PHE A 27 2.88 1.75 -8.09
C PHE A 27 2.51 0.83 -6.92
N VAL A 28 1.76 -0.25 -7.18
CA VAL A 28 1.36 -1.22 -6.14
C VAL A 28 2.58 -1.81 -5.44
N VAL A 29 3.58 -2.27 -6.19
CA VAL A 29 4.80 -2.85 -5.64
C VAL A 29 5.59 -1.82 -4.83
N ALA A 30 5.78 -0.61 -5.37
CA ALA A 30 6.55 0.43 -4.69
C ALA A 30 5.86 0.93 -3.41
N GLN A 31 4.53 1.06 -3.44
CA GLN A 31 3.74 1.46 -2.27
C GLN A 31 3.75 0.38 -1.21
N ALA A 32 3.51 -0.88 -1.57
CA ALA A 32 3.61 -1.97 -0.62
C ALA A 32 5.02 -2.08 -0.01
N ALA A 33 6.09 -1.86 -0.80
CA ALA A 33 7.45 -1.82 -0.29
C ALA A 33 7.66 -0.71 0.75
N LEU A 34 7.21 0.51 0.45
CA LEU A 34 7.34 1.65 1.36
C LEU A 34 6.58 1.43 2.66
N GLU A 35 5.30 1.04 2.56
CA GLU A 35 4.37 0.96 3.69
C GLU A 35 4.67 -0.22 4.63
N SER A 36 5.16 -1.34 4.07
CA SER A 36 5.48 -2.53 4.85
C SER A 36 6.96 -2.61 5.26
N GLY A 37 7.79 -1.67 4.79
CA GLY A 37 9.24 -1.75 4.88
C GLY A 37 9.78 -3.02 4.23
N TRP A 38 9.41 -3.31 2.98
CA TRP A 38 9.78 -4.54 2.26
C TRP A 38 9.29 -5.82 2.96
N ALA A 39 8.04 -5.78 3.41
CA ALA A 39 7.40 -6.76 4.30
C ALA A 39 8.22 -7.14 5.54
N SER A 40 9.00 -6.21 6.08
CA SER A 40 9.71 -6.42 7.35
C SER A 40 8.83 -6.14 8.57
N SER A 41 7.72 -5.42 8.41
CA SER A 41 6.81 -5.12 9.51
C SER A 41 6.12 -6.39 10.06
N GLN A 42 5.84 -6.41 11.36
CA GLN A 42 5.12 -7.53 12.00
C GLN A 42 3.74 -7.77 11.34
N LEU A 43 3.05 -6.69 10.97
CA LEU A 43 1.76 -6.74 10.28
C LEU A 43 1.86 -7.44 8.92
N ALA A 44 2.87 -7.08 8.14
CA ALA A 44 3.07 -7.68 6.82
C ALA A 44 3.54 -9.14 6.90
N GLN A 45 4.42 -9.48 7.85
CA GLN A 45 4.99 -10.83 7.98
C GLN A 45 4.00 -11.86 8.51
N ARG A 46 3.22 -11.50 9.53
CA ARG A 46 2.38 -12.46 10.27
C ARG A 46 0.91 -12.42 9.88
N TYR A 47 0.45 -11.29 9.34
CA TYR A 47 -0.97 -11.04 9.11
C TYR A 47 -1.25 -10.57 7.67
N PHE A 48 -0.23 -10.61 6.81
CA PHE A 48 -0.28 -10.22 5.41
C PHE A 48 -0.77 -8.78 5.16
N ASN A 49 -0.76 -7.93 6.20
CA ASN A 49 -1.26 -6.56 6.13
C ASN A 49 -0.13 -5.62 5.72
N LEU A 50 0.02 -5.43 4.41
CA LEU A 50 1.10 -4.65 3.80
C LEU A 50 0.99 -3.15 4.06
N PHE A 51 -0.23 -2.64 4.19
CA PHE A 51 -0.51 -1.19 4.25
C PHE A 51 -0.86 -0.70 5.66
N GLY A 52 -0.74 -1.54 6.68
CA GLY A 52 -1.11 -1.18 8.05
C GLY A 52 -2.57 -0.77 8.17
N VAL A 53 -3.49 -1.51 7.54
CA VAL A 53 -4.92 -1.14 7.55
C VAL A 53 -5.54 -1.53 8.90
N LYS A 54 -6.07 -0.54 9.61
CA LYS A 54 -6.86 -0.75 10.82
C LYS A 54 -8.23 -1.35 10.47
N ALA A 55 -8.75 -2.18 11.37
CA ALA A 55 -10.10 -2.72 11.25
C ALA A 55 -11.10 -1.77 11.93
N ASP A 56 -11.98 -1.20 11.11
CA ASP A 56 -13.12 -0.38 11.49
C ASP A 56 -14.42 -1.21 11.48
N GLY A 57 -15.58 -0.57 11.74
CA GLY A 57 -16.86 -1.28 11.81
C GLY A 57 -17.33 -1.92 10.50
N SER A 58 -16.77 -1.47 9.37
CA SER A 58 -17.02 -2.04 8.04
C SER A 58 -16.31 -3.38 7.82
N TRP A 59 -15.19 -3.62 8.50
CA TRP A 59 -14.41 -4.85 8.36
C TRP A 59 -15.10 -6.04 9.03
N LYS A 60 -15.35 -7.11 8.26
CA LYS A 60 -15.97 -8.36 8.73
C LYS A 60 -15.01 -9.55 8.77
N GLY A 61 -13.77 -9.37 8.30
CA GLY A 61 -12.75 -10.42 8.28
C GLY A 61 -12.04 -10.59 9.63
N PRO A 62 -11.04 -11.49 9.68
CA PRO A 62 -10.25 -11.71 10.88
C PRO A 62 -9.48 -10.44 11.30
N THR A 63 -9.21 -10.32 12.60
CA THR A 63 -8.49 -9.16 13.15
C THR A 63 -7.44 -9.60 14.17
N VAL A 64 -6.45 -8.73 14.38
CA VAL A 64 -5.47 -8.87 15.46
C VAL A 64 -5.35 -7.55 16.23
N MET A 65 -5.20 -7.62 17.55
CA MET A 65 -4.92 -6.47 18.39
C MET A 65 -3.40 -6.35 18.57
N LEU A 66 -2.81 -5.21 18.15
CA LEU A 66 -1.38 -4.94 18.32
C LEU A 66 -1.19 -3.47 18.73
N PRO A 67 -0.12 -3.15 19.49
CA PRO A 67 0.21 -1.77 19.82
C PRO A 67 0.56 -0.95 18.57
N THR A 68 0.32 0.34 18.63
CA THR A 68 0.70 1.34 17.64
C THR A 68 1.06 2.65 18.33
N THR A 69 1.86 3.47 17.69
CA THR A 69 2.21 4.80 18.20
C THR A 69 1.31 5.83 17.52
N GLU A 70 0.46 6.50 18.29
CA GLU A 70 -0.38 7.61 17.82
C GLU A 70 0.10 8.93 18.42
N TYR A 71 -0.07 10.02 17.68
CA TYR A 71 0.20 11.36 18.20
C TYR A 71 -1.07 11.94 18.81
N VAL A 72 -1.18 11.84 20.13
CA VAL A 72 -2.30 12.41 20.90
C VAL A 72 -1.84 13.73 21.50
N ALA A 73 -2.52 14.83 21.14
CA ALA A 73 -2.12 16.19 21.54
C ALA A 73 -0.63 16.50 21.25
N GLY A 74 -0.12 16.04 20.10
CA GLY A 74 1.27 16.25 19.67
C GLY A 74 2.31 15.36 20.35
N LYS A 75 1.91 14.43 21.23
CA LYS A 75 2.83 13.50 21.92
C LYS A 75 2.69 12.07 21.41
N PRO A 76 3.79 11.37 21.11
CA PRO A 76 3.73 9.96 20.76
C PRO A 76 3.24 9.14 21.95
N THR A 77 2.16 8.40 21.75
CA THR A 77 1.49 7.58 22.76
C THR A 77 1.26 6.19 22.19
N THR A 78 1.69 5.15 22.91
CA THR A 78 1.41 3.77 22.53
C THR A 78 -0.02 3.41 22.91
N VAL A 79 -0.83 3.04 21.93
CA VAL A 79 -2.21 2.59 22.10
C VAL A 79 -2.41 1.24 21.42
N THR A 80 -3.36 0.44 21.88
CA THR A 80 -3.72 -0.81 21.19
C THR A 80 -4.70 -0.50 20.07
N ALA A 81 -4.37 -0.91 18.84
CA ALA A 81 -5.25 -0.82 17.69
C ALA A 81 -5.68 -2.21 17.21
N ARG A 82 -6.85 -2.27 16.57
CA ARG A 82 -7.33 -3.45 15.86
C ARG A 82 -6.93 -3.36 14.40
N TRP A 83 -6.30 -4.39 13.87
CA TRP A 83 -5.77 -4.44 12.51
C TRP A 83 -6.46 -5.51 11.70
N ARG A 84 -6.63 -5.25 10.40
CA ARG A 84 -7.12 -6.27 9.45
C ARG A 84 -6.08 -7.38 9.31
N VAL A 85 -6.55 -8.61 9.21
CA VAL A 85 -5.73 -9.79 8.91
C VAL A 85 -6.20 -10.35 7.57
N TYR A 86 -5.27 -10.62 6.67
CA TYR A 86 -5.56 -11.13 5.34
C TYR A 86 -5.10 -12.59 5.20
N SER A 87 -5.62 -13.30 4.21
CA SER A 87 -5.20 -14.68 3.88
C SER A 87 -3.82 -14.74 3.23
N ASP A 88 -3.50 -13.71 2.46
CA ASP A 88 -2.29 -13.57 1.65
C ASP A 88 -2.11 -12.10 1.24
N TRP A 89 -1.02 -11.79 0.53
CA TRP A 89 -0.78 -10.44 0.04
C TRP A 89 -1.78 -10.00 -1.02
N LEU A 90 -2.29 -10.90 -1.88
CA LEU A 90 -3.28 -10.54 -2.91
C LEU A 90 -4.57 -10.01 -2.26
N ALA A 91 -5.02 -10.60 -1.14
CA ALA A 91 -6.15 -10.10 -0.37
C ALA A 91 -5.87 -8.70 0.22
N SER A 92 -4.67 -8.43 0.71
CA SER A 92 -4.27 -7.10 1.19
C SER A 92 -4.21 -6.07 0.04
N LEU A 93 -3.68 -6.46 -1.11
CA LEU A 93 -3.64 -5.62 -2.31
C LEU A 93 -5.04 -5.29 -2.83
N ASN A 94 -5.95 -6.28 -2.87
CA ASN A 94 -7.33 -6.07 -3.30
C ASN A 94 -8.07 -5.10 -2.37
N ASP A 95 -7.92 -5.25 -1.06
CA ASP A 95 -8.56 -4.35 -0.08
C ASP A 95 -8.08 -2.89 -0.25
N HIS A 96 -6.77 -2.71 -0.44
CA HIS A 96 -6.18 -1.40 -0.72
C HIS A 96 -6.64 -0.81 -2.06
N ALA A 97 -6.67 -1.62 -3.12
CA ALA A 97 -7.18 -1.19 -4.41
C ALA A 97 -8.65 -0.76 -4.34
N GLN A 98 -9.49 -1.50 -3.62
CA GLN A 98 -10.89 -1.12 -3.40
C GLN A 98 -10.99 0.25 -2.73
N PHE A 99 -10.16 0.53 -1.71
CA PHE A 99 -10.13 1.86 -1.08
C PHE A 99 -9.83 2.97 -2.09
N LEU A 100 -8.88 2.78 -3.02
CA LEU A 100 -8.59 3.77 -4.05
C LEU A 100 -9.71 3.91 -5.08
N ILE A 101 -10.35 2.80 -5.48
CA ILE A 101 -11.40 2.76 -6.49
C ILE A 101 -12.69 3.43 -5.99
N VAL A 102 -13.14 3.10 -4.79
CA VAL A 102 -14.46 3.55 -4.29
C VAL A 102 -14.42 4.98 -3.76
N ASN A 103 -13.23 5.51 -3.45
CA ASN A 103 -13.08 6.85 -2.91
C ASN A 103 -12.92 7.87 -4.06
N PRO A 104 -13.94 8.71 -4.33
CA PRO A 104 -13.93 9.63 -5.48
C PRO A 104 -12.79 10.63 -5.45
N ARG A 105 -12.18 10.85 -4.28
CA ARG A 105 -10.95 11.64 -4.10
C ARG A 105 -9.83 11.21 -5.04
N TYR A 106 -9.69 9.90 -5.31
CA TYR A 106 -8.61 9.36 -6.12
C TYR A 106 -9.01 9.14 -7.59
N ALA A 107 -10.23 9.49 -8.00
CA ALA A 107 -10.74 9.19 -9.34
C ALA A 107 -9.82 9.74 -10.46
N ALA A 108 -9.23 10.93 -10.26
CA ALA A 108 -8.30 11.52 -11.23
C ALA A 108 -7.02 10.70 -11.44
N ALA A 109 -6.60 9.88 -10.46
CA ALA A 109 -5.41 9.04 -10.59
C ALA A 109 -5.61 7.94 -11.66
N PHE A 110 -6.83 7.46 -11.84
CA PHE A 110 -7.15 6.40 -12.81
C PHE A 110 -7.11 6.86 -14.28
N ALA A 111 -6.81 8.14 -14.54
CA ALA A 111 -6.46 8.63 -15.88
C ALA A 111 -5.02 8.27 -16.29
N TYR A 112 -4.20 7.78 -15.36
CA TYR A 112 -2.78 7.53 -15.56
C TYR A 112 -2.45 6.04 -15.52
N THR A 113 -1.65 5.58 -16.48
CA THR A 113 -1.20 4.18 -16.60
C THR A 113 0.23 3.96 -16.12
N SER A 114 1.06 5.01 -16.03
CA SER A 114 2.38 4.91 -15.41
C SER A 114 2.26 5.05 -13.89
N GLY A 115 2.91 4.15 -13.16
CA GLY A 115 2.94 4.21 -11.69
C GLY A 115 3.54 5.49 -11.14
N THR A 116 4.43 6.17 -11.87
CA THR A 116 5.00 7.46 -11.43
C THR A 116 3.98 8.60 -11.46
N THR A 117 3.20 8.70 -12.53
CA THR A 117 2.11 9.68 -12.64
C THR A 117 0.94 9.33 -11.74
N PHE A 118 0.65 8.03 -11.56
CA PHE A 118 -0.37 7.56 -10.62
C PHE A 118 0.01 7.92 -9.18
N ALA A 119 1.27 7.68 -8.77
CA ALA A 119 1.77 8.08 -7.45
C ALA A 119 1.62 9.58 -7.19
N THR A 120 1.92 10.40 -8.20
CA THR A 120 1.78 11.86 -8.12
C THR A 120 0.32 12.26 -7.93
N ALA A 121 -0.60 11.68 -8.70
CA ALA A 121 -2.02 11.98 -8.60
C ALA A 121 -2.62 11.52 -7.25
N VAL A 122 -2.26 10.34 -6.77
CA VAL A 122 -2.68 9.82 -5.46
C VAL A 122 -2.17 10.72 -4.32
N ALA A 123 -0.91 11.17 -4.40
CA ALA A 123 -0.35 12.09 -3.40
C ALA A 123 -1.02 13.47 -3.43
N ALA A 124 -1.23 14.03 -4.62
CA ALA A 124 -1.93 15.32 -4.80
C ALA A 124 -3.37 15.28 -4.28
N ALA A 125 -4.01 14.11 -4.33
CA ALA A 125 -5.32 13.87 -3.78
C ALA A 125 -5.32 13.74 -2.23
N GLY A 126 -4.16 13.78 -1.58
CA GLY A 126 -4.03 13.78 -0.11
C GLY A 126 -4.02 12.39 0.52
N TYR A 127 -3.37 11.41 -0.14
CA TYR A 127 -3.18 10.07 0.42
C TYR A 127 -2.32 10.06 1.69
N ALA A 128 -1.25 10.86 1.71
CA ALA A 128 -0.34 11.00 2.84
C ALA A 128 -0.13 12.48 3.19
N THR A 129 0.12 12.76 4.46
CA THR A 129 0.49 14.11 4.94
C THR A 129 1.97 14.43 4.69
N ASP A 130 2.79 13.42 4.38
CA ASP A 130 4.19 13.59 4.03
C ASP A 130 4.32 14.26 2.65
N PRO A 131 4.90 15.47 2.56
CA PRO A 131 5.05 16.18 1.28
C PRO A 131 5.96 15.43 0.28
N ASN A 132 6.81 14.51 0.76
CA ASN A 132 7.72 13.73 -0.07
C ASN A 132 7.16 12.34 -0.44
N TYR A 133 5.91 12.04 -0.11
CA TYR A 133 5.33 10.72 -0.32
C TYR A 133 5.45 10.24 -1.78
N ALA A 134 5.02 11.07 -2.75
CA ALA A 134 5.12 10.73 -4.17
C ALA A 134 6.57 10.49 -4.59
N ALA A 135 7.49 11.34 -4.13
CA ALA A 135 8.90 11.25 -4.47
C ALA A 135 9.52 9.94 -3.95
N LYS A 136 9.15 9.48 -2.75
CA LYS A 136 9.60 8.20 -2.20
C LYS A 136 9.13 7.01 -3.03
N ILE A 137 7.85 7.00 -3.42
CA ILE A 137 7.28 5.96 -4.29
C ILE A 137 7.99 5.95 -5.64
N ILE A 138 8.13 7.11 -6.28
CA ILE A 138 8.80 7.25 -7.58
C ILE A 138 10.27 6.82 -7.50
N ALA A 139 10.97 7.13 -6.39
CA ALA A 139 12.34 6.71 -6.17
C ALA A 139 12.45 5.17 -6.15
N ILE A 140 11.55 4.48 -5.45
CA ILE A 140 11.50 3.00 -5.43
C ILE A 140 11.21 2.44 -6.82
N ILE A 141 10.24 3.01 -7.55
CA ILE A 141 9.92 2.60 -8.93
C ILE A 141 11.17 2.67 -9.81
N LYS A 142 11.90 3.79 -9.75
CA LYS A 142 13.08 4.02 -10.59
C LYS A 142 14.28 3.17 -10.17
N SER A 143 14.58 3.07 -8.87
CA SER A 143 15.76 2.35 -8.38
C SER A 143 15.71 0.85 -8.62
N HIS A 144 14.49 0.30 -8.74
CA HIS A 144 14.28 -1.13 -9.00
C HIS A 144 13.70 -1.41 -10.40
N ASN A 145 13.67 -0.41 -11.29
CA ASN A 145 13.15 -0.54 -12.65
C ASN A 145 11.72 -1.14 -12.71
N LEU A 146 10.86 -0.79 -11.75
CA LEU A 146 9.53 -1.37 -11.63
C LEU A 146 8.58 -0.94 -12.74
N SER A 147 8.90 0.12 -13.50
CA SER A 147 8.12 0.55 -14.66
C SER A 147 7.96 -0.56 -15.71
N ALA A 148 8.85 -1.57 -15.71
CA ALA A 148 8.70 -2.75 -16.57
C ALA A 148 7.47 -3.61 -16.25
N LEU A 149 6.81 -3.38 -15.11
CA LEU A 149 5.56 -4.04 -14.70
C LEU A 149 4.30 -3.34 -15.23
N ASP A 150 4.42 -2.08 -15.66
CA ASP A 150 3.30 -1.28 -16.19
C ASP A 150 3.16 -1.59 -17.69
N GLY A 151 2.42 -2.66 -18.00
CA GLY A 151 2.15 -3.11 -19.38
C GLY A 151 1.24 -2.18 -20.18
#